data_AF-A0A3N5UYH5-F1
#
_entry.id   AF-A0A3N5UYH5-F1
#
_cell.length_a   1.000
_cell.length_b   1.000
_cell.length_c   1.000
_cell.angle_alpha   90.00
_cell.angle_beta   90.00
_cell.angle_gamma   90.00
#
_symmetry.space_group_name_H-M   'P 1'
#
loop_
_entity.id
_entity.type
_entity.pdbx_description
1 polymer ?
#
loop_
_entity_poly.entity_id
_entity_poly.type
_entity_poly.pdbx_seq_one_letter_code
_entity_poly.pdbx_strand_id
1 'polypeptide(L)'
;MKSFSEHPIQSFGFYILSDLRIVRYEWGEGTIRNSFYDKYRNIILFNKNLLVSGIISFLVGALFTQIYAQYDGNDIVNSLITLVIGYGIYIPLFAFLFYRDNKAKYIDFITGKKNSNKIKNDVKKLFTTFSISEAIFIISKTYIHYSLLVSSVEPYQAYTFAEFVSWLIYLVSINVGTKAVKLFEN
;
A
#
# COMPACT_ATOMS: atom_id res chain seq x y z
N MET A 1 7.56 -85.51 -19.86
CA MET A 1 6.26 -84.82 -19.72
C MET A 1 6.41 -83.74 -18.64
N LYS A 2 5.80 -82.57 -18.84
CA LYS A 2 6.08 -81.25 -18.22
C LYS A 2 5.98 -81.13 -16.68
N SER A 3 6.64 -80.06 -16.18
CA SER A 3 6.35 -79.17 -15.03
C SER A 3 7.29 -79.33 -13.81
N PHE A 4 8.36 -78.52 -13.61
CA PHE A 4 8.44 -77.15 -13.02
C PHE A 4 7.56 -76.98 -11.77
N SER A 5 7.96 -76.39 -10.63
CA SER A 5 9.19 -75.76 -10.11
C SER A 5 8.86 -75.35 -8.65
N GLU A 6 9.81 -75.40 -7.71
CA GLU A 6 10.09 -74.37 -6.67
C GLU A 6 10.94 -74.96 -5.52
N HIS A 7 12.09 -74.34 -5.25
CA HIS A 7 12.93 -74.58 -4.07
C HIS A 7 12.90 -73.33 -3.18
N PRO A 8 12.78 -73.47 -1.84
CA PRO A 8 12.87 -72.33 -0.94
C PRO A 8 14.31 -72.09 -0.44
N ILE A 9 14.78 -70.87 -0.70
CA ILE A 9 15.42 -69.89 0.20
C ILE A 9 16.32 -70.45 1.32
N GLN A 10 17.62 -70.12 1.25
CA GLN A 10 18.38 -69.50 2.35
C GLN A 10 19.73 -69.00 1.84
N SER A 11 20.01 -67.71 1.98
CA SER A 11 21.39 -67.20 2.05
C SER A 11 21.42 -65.76 2.59
N PHE A 12 22.13 -65.64 3.70
CA PHE A 12 22.51 -64.44 4.43
C PHE A 12 23.71 -63.81 3.72
N GLY A 13 23.72 -62.49 3.50
CA GLY A 13 24.86 -61.86 2.82
C GLY A 13 24.77 -60.33 2.74
N PHE A 14 25.19 -59.68 3.83
CA PHE A 14 25.61 -58.29 3.86
C PHE A 14 26.73 -58.07 2.82
N TYR A 15 26.71 -56.95 2.09
CA TYR A 15 27.85 -56.08 1.72
C TYR A 15 27.54 -55.29 0.44
N ILE A 16 27.23 -54.02 0.66
CA ILE A 16 27.64 -52.85 -0.13
C ILE A 16 27.39 -52.93 -1.64
N LEU A 17 26.31 -52.26 -2.07
CA LEU A 17 26.43 -51.27 -3.13
C LEU A 17 25.67 -50.02 -2.69
N SER A 18 26.48 -49.09 -2.19
CA SER A 18 26.25 -47.66 -2.07
C SER A 18 25.93 -47.06 -3.43
N ASP A 19 24.72 -47.25 -3.93
CA ASP A 19 24.15 -46.32 -4.91
C ASP A 19 22.64 -46.49 -4.99
N LEU A 20 21.97 -45.37 -5.18
CA LEU A 20 20.56 -45.22 -5.51
C LEU A 20 19.52 -45.37 -4.38
N ARG A 21 18.87 -44.22 -4.18
CA ARG A 21 17.54 -44.01 -3.58
C ARG A 21 17.47 -43.97 -2.06
N ILE A 22 17.94 -42.86 -1.49
CA ILE A 22 17.08 -42.04 -0.60
C ILE A 22 17.36 -40.56 -0.92
N VAL A 23 16.80 -40.06 -2.03
CA VAL A 23 16.46 -38.63 -2.11
C VAL A 23 15.29 -38.46 -1.17
N ARG A 24 15.60 -38.15 0.09
CA ARG A 24 14.60 -37.70 1.05
C ARG A 24 14.13 -36.35 0.52
N TYR A 25 13.03 -36.36 -0.22
CA TYR A 25 12.30 -35.14 -0.56
C TYR A 25 11.88 -34.52 0.77
N GLU A 26 12.67 -33.56 1.24
CA GLU A 26 12.20 -32.56 2.18
C GLU A 26 11.03 -31.87 1.49
N TRP A 27 9.82 -32.23 1.91
CA TRP A 27 8.65 -31.41 1.68
C TRP A 27 8.87 -30.12 2.45
N GLY A 28 9.65 -29.21 1.85
CA GLY A 28 9.54 -27.81 2.15
C GLY A 28 8.10 -27.44 1.81
N GLU A 29 7.26 -27.36 2.82
CA GLU A 29 6.06 -26.51 2.78
C GLU A 29 6.52 -25.05 2.64
N GLY A 30 7.17 -24.75 1.51
CA GLY A 30 7.29 -23.41 1.01
C GLY A 30 5.90 -23.02 0.60
N THR A 31 5.15 -22.41 1.52
CA THR A 31 3.98 -21.60 1.24
C THR A 31 4.14 -21.00 -0.15
N ILE A 32 3.23 -21.31 -1.08
CA ILE A 32 3.13 -20.58 -2.35
C ILE A 32 2.68 -19.16 -1.98
N ARG A 33 3.63 -18.37 -1.47
CA ARG A 33 3.53 -16.95 -1.29
C ARG A 33 3.38 -16.43 -2.70
N ASN A 34 2.24 -15.83 -3.00
CA ASN A 34 1.93 -15.29 -4.32
C ASN A 34 3.09 -14.41 -4.78
N SER A 35 3.90 -14.91 -5.72
CA SER A 35 5.10 -14.24 -6.26
C SER A 35 4.81 -12.79 -6.68
N PHE A 36 3.60 -12.55 -7.19
CA PHE A 36 3.10 -11.21 -7.51
C PHE A 36 2.93 -10.31 -6.28
N TYR A 37 2.25 -10.79 -5.23
CA TYR A 37 2.02 -10.01 -4.02
C TYR A 37 3.34 -9.58 -3.41
N ASP A 38 4.31 -10.47 -3.32
CA ASP A 38 5.61 -10.15 -2.74
C ASP A 38 6.36 -9.09 -3.54
N LYS A 39 6.30 -9.17 -4.88
CA LYS A 39 6.92 -8.20 -5.77
C LYS A 39 6.32 -6.80 -5.62
N TYR A 40 5.00 -6.68 -5.45
CA TYR A 40 4.31 -5.39 -5.38
C TYR A 40 3.85 -5.00 -3.98
N ARG A 41 4.22 -5.76 -2.95
CA ARG A 41 3.74 -5.64 -1.57
C ARG A 41 3.81 -4.21 -1.06
N ASN A 42 4.95 -3.55 -1.25
CA ASN A 42 5.18 -2.21 -0.72
C ASN A 42 4.27 -1.16 -1.37
N ILE A 43 4.04 -1.26 -2.68
CA ILE A 43 3.13 -0.37 -3.42
C ILE A 43 1.68 -0.63 -3.01
N ILE A 44 1.29 -1.91 -2.86
CA ILE A 44 -0.06 -2.29 -2.43
C ILE A 44 -0.34 -1.77 -1.02
N LEU A 45 0.59 -1.97 -0.08
CA LEU A 45 0.44 -1.50 1.31
C LEU A 45 0.44 0.02 1.39
N PHE A 46 1.25 0.71 0.59
CA PHE A 46 1.24 2.16 0.50
C PHE A 46 -0.11 2.71 0.07
N ASN A 47 -0.67 2.20 -1.06
CA ASN A 47 -1.98 2.63 -1.54
C ASN A 47 -3.09 2.25 -0.57
N LYS A 48 -3.03 1.07 0.05
CA LYS A 48 -3.96 0.67 1.12
C LYS A 48 -3.95 1.69 2.27
N ASN A 49 -2.77 2.11 2.73
CA ASN A 49 -2.65 3.08 3.82
C ASN A 49 -3.18 4.46 3.42
N LEU A 50 -2.94 4.88 2.18
CA LEU A 50 -3.48 6.13 1.61
C LEU A 50 -5.00 6.12 1.55
N LEU A 51 -5.60 5.03 1.03
CA LEU A 51 -7.06 4.90 0.94
C LEU A 51 -7.73 4.81 2.32
N VAL A 52 -7.19 3.99 3.23
CA VAL A 52 -7.76 3.82 4.58
C VAL A 52 -7.73 5.13 5.35
N SER A 53 -6.60 5.84 5.33
CA SER A 53 -6.49 7.14 6.00
C SER A 53 -7.38 8.21 5.35
N GLY A 54 -7.48 8.23 4.02
CA GLY A 54 -8.37 9.13 3.28
C GLY A 54 -9.85 8.92 3.61
N ILE A 55 -10.31 7.66 3.59
CA ILE A 55 -11.72 7.32 3.90
C ILE A 55 -12.05 7.69 5.36
N ILE A 56 -11.17 7.36 6.31
CA ILE A 56 -11.39 7.69 7.72
C ILE A 56 -11.42 9.22 7.92
N SER A 57 -10.48 9.94 7.30
CA SER A 57 -10.45 11.40 7.34
C SER A 57 -11.73 12.02 6.76
N PHE A 58 -12.21 11.51 5.61
CA PHE A 58 -13.46 11.95 4.99
C PHE A 58 -14.67 11.74 5.91
N LEU A 59 -14.80 10.56 6.52
CA LEU A 59 -15.91 10.25 7.41
C LEU A 59 -15.88 11.13 8.68
N VAL A 60 -14.71 11.32 9.28
CA VAL A 60 -14.54 12.20 10.44
C VAL A 60 -14.86 13.65 10.08
N GLY A 61 -14.40 14.11 8.91
CA GLY A 61 -14.69 15.44 8.38
C GLY A 61 -16.20 15.65 8.20
N ALA A 62 -16.88 14.72 7.54
CA ALA A 62 -18.33 14.80 7.31
C ALA A 62 -19.13 14.85 8.63
N LEU A 63 -18.76 14.00 9.61
CA LEU A 63 -19.36 14.04 10.95
C LEU A 63 -19.11 15.38 11.63
N PHE A 64 -17.90 15.91 11.55
CA PHE A 64 -17.56 17.19 12.17
C PHE A 64 -18.29 18.36 11.51
N THR A 65 -18.40 18.40 10.18
CA THR A 65 -19.15 19.44 9.47
C THR A 65 -20.61 19.51 9.94
N GLN A 66 -21.24 18.35 10.11
CA GLN A 66 -22.61 18.24 10.59
C GLN A 66 -22.76 18.73 12.04
N ILE A 67 -21.82 18.40 12.92
CA ILE A 67 -21.82 18.86 14.31
C ILE A 67 -21.57 20.36 14.38
N TYR A 68 -20.60 20.89 13.63
CA TYR A 68 -20.25 22.30 13.64
C TYR A 68 -21.38 23.18 13.09
N ALA A 69 -22.10 22.72 12.06
CA ALA A 69 -23.26 23.43 11.51
C ALA A 69 -24.40 23.63 12.53
N GLN A 70 -24.46 22.82 13.59
CA GLN A 70 -25.41 23.00 14.71
C GLN A 70 -24.93 24.03 15.73
N TYR A 71 -23.63 24.34 15.76
CA TYR A 71 -23.01 25.27 16.70
C TYR A 71 -22.89 26.69 16.13
N ASP A 72 -22.53 26.81 14.84
CA ASP A 72 -22.30 28.08 14.15
C ASP A 72 -22.78 28.00 12.70
N GLY A 73 -23.46 29.05 12.25
CA GLY A 73 -24.02 29.17 10.89
C GLY A 73 -23.04 29.74 9.85
N ASN A 74 -21.77 29.97 10.22
CA ASN A 74 -20.76 30.45 9.28
C ASN A 74 -20.17 29.29 8.44
N ASP A 75 -20.70 29.13 7.22
CA ASP A 75 -20.31 28.06 6.30
C ASP A 75 -18.83 28.13 5.87
N ILE A 76 -18.24 29.33 5.79
CA ILE A 76 -16.82 29.50 5.45
C ILE A 76 -15.95 28.94 6.57
N VAL A 77 -16.27 29.28 7.82
CA VAL A 77 -15.53 28.80 9.00
C VAL A 77 -15.70 27.29 9.15
N ASN A 78 -16.92 26.77 8.98
CA ASN A 78 -17.18 25.33 9.03
C ASN A 78 -16.32 24.58 7.98
N SER A 79 -16.31 25.06 6.74
CA SER A 79 -15.51 24.47 5.66
C SER A 79 -14.01 24.48 5.97
N LEU A 80 -13.47 25.60 6.46
CA LEU A 80 -12.04 25.72 6.80
C LEU A 80 -11.64 24.82 7.97
N ILE A 81 -12.45 24.76 9.04
CA ILE A 81 -12.16 23.90 10.20
C ILE A 81 -12.27 22.41 9.79
N THR A 82 -13.30 22.06 9.01
CA THR A 82 -13.46 20.70 8.47
C THR A 82 -12.22 20.29 7.68
N LEU A 83 -11.68 21.18 6.84
CA LEU A 83 -10.47 20.94 6.06
C LEU A 83 -9.26 20.67 6.97
N VAL A 84 -9.06 21.51 8.00
CA VAL A 84 -7.97 21.36 8.97
C VAL A 84 -8.07 20.03 9.73
N ILE A 85 -9.27 19.65 10.16
CA ILE A 85 -9.52 18.36 10.83
C ILE A 85 -9.26 17.20 9.88
N GLY A 86 -9.71 17.31 8.63
CA GLY A 86 -9.46 16.32 7.59
C GLY A 86 -7.97 16.01 7.46
N TYR A 87 -7.13 17.03 7.25
CA TYR A 87 -5.68 16.84 7.18
C TYR A 87 -5.06 16.42 8.52
N GLY A 88 -5.58 16.93 9.64
CA GLY A 88 -5.15 16.59 11.00
C GLY A 88 -5.38 15.13 11.37
N ILE A 89 -6.36 14.47 10.76
CA ILE A 89 -6.59 13.02 10.89
C ILE A 89 -5.83 12.24 9.81
N TYR A 90 -5.89 12.71 8.56
CA TYR A 90 -5.31 12.02 7.41
C TYR A 90 -3.81 11.78 7.57
N ILE A 91 -3.03 12.85 7.83
CA ILE A 91 -1.57 12.78 7.82
C ILE A 91 -1.04 11.89 8.95
N PRO A 92 -1.46 12.05 10.23
CA PRO A 92 -0.95 11.20 11.31
C PRO A 92 -1.37 9.74 11.16
N LEU A 93 -2.61 9.48 10.73
CA LEU A 93 -3.09 8.12 10.52
C LEU A 93 -2.34 7.43 9.38
N PHE A 94 -2.14 8.12 8.26
CA PHE A 94 -1.30 7.64 7.17
C PHE A 94 0.12 7.32 7.66
N ALA A 95 0.75 8.27 8.36
CA ALA A 95 2.11 8.11 8.86
C ALA A 95 2.24 6.92 9.83
N PHE A 96 1.26 6.73 10.71
CA PHE A 96 1.21 5.58 11.63
C PHE A 96 1.11 4.25 10.88
N LEU A 97 0.16 4.13 9.95
CA LEU A 97 -0.03 2.90 9.16
C LEU A 97 1.18 2.60 8.28
N PHE A 98 1.73 3.62 7.61
CA PHE A 98 2.93 3.49 6.79
C PHE A 98 4.14 3.06 7.62
N TYR A 99 4.35 3.65 8.80
CA TYR A 99 5.43 3.27 9.71
C TYR A 99 5.28 1.82 10.17
N ARG A 100 4.07 1.41 10.58
CA ARG A 100 3.80 0.04 11.03
C ARG A 100 4.13 -0.98 9.95
N ASP A 101 3.69 -0.72 8.71
CA ASP A 101 3.85 -1.66 7.60
C ASP A 101 5.29 -1.75 7.08
N ASN A 102 6.11 -0.71 7.33
CA ASN A 102 7.52 -0.62 6.90
C ASN A 102 8.52 -0.71 8.07
N LYS A 103 8.07 -0.99 9.30
CA LYS A 103 8.92 -0.94 10.51
C LYS A 103 10.21 -1.75 10.38
N ALA A 104 10.14 -2.93 9.74
CA ALA A 104 11.29 -3.81 9.53
C ALA A 104 12.43 -3.15 8.73
N LYS A 105 12.12 -2.25 7.78
CA LYS A 105 13.11 -1.50 6.98
C LYS A 105 13.97 -0.57 7.84
N TYR A 106 13.46 -0.16 8.99
CA TYR A 106 14.08 0.82 9.88
C TYR A 106 14.94 0.20 10.98
N ILE A 107 15.02 -1.13 11.05
CA ILE A 107 15.88 -1.81 12.01
C ILE A 107 17.17 -2.21 11.28
N ASP A 108 18.31 -1.80 11.84
CA ASP A 108 19.62 -2.20 11.35
C ASP A 108 19.86 -3.68 11.68
N PHE A 109 20.21 -4.49 10.67
CA PHE A 109 20.37 -5.94 10.83
C PHE A 109 21.57 -6.32 11.70
N ILE A 110 22.62 -5.49 11.72
CA ILE A 110 23.85 -5.78 12.47
C ILE A 110 23.71 -5.34 13.92
N THR A 111 23.17 -4.14 14.14
CA THR A 111 23.10 -3.54 15.48
C THR A 111 21.77 -3.75 16.19
N GLY A 112 20.73 -4.18 15.47
CA GLY A 112 19.36 -4.27 15.97
C GLY A 112 18.73 -2.90 16.31
N LYS A 113 19.46 -1.80 16.09
CA LYS A 113 19.04 -0.44 16.46
C LYS A 113 18.19 0.19 15.37
N LYS A 114 17.31 1.10 15.79
CA LYS A 114 16.47 1.90 14.89
C LYS A 114 17.33 2.90 14.11
N ASN A 115 17.30 2.81 12.79
CA ASN A 115 17.96 3.75 11.89
C ASN A 115 17.06 4.98 11.65
N SER A 116 17.17 5.98 12.52
CA SER A 116 16.41 7.24 12.43
C SER A 116 16.72 8.04 11.16
N ASN A 117 17.91 7.89 10.57
CA ASN A 117 18.26 8.56 9.33
C ASN A 117 17.44 8.03 8.15
N LYS A 118 17.22 6.71 8.07
CA LYS A 118 16.32 6.12 7.06
C LYS A 118 14.89 6.62 7.19
N ILE A 119 14.39 6.73 8.42
CA ILE A 119 13.03 7.27 8.67
C ILE A 119 12.95 8.73 8.21
N LYS A 120 13.91 9.57 8.61
CA LYS A 120 13.93 10.98 8.20
C LYS A 120 14.01 11.13 6.67
N ASN A 121 14.75 10.26 6.00
CA ASN A 121 14.85 10.25 4.54
C ASN A 121 13.51 9.85 3.90
N ASP A 122 12.87 8.79 4.38
CA ASP A 122 11.56 8.37 3.87
C ASP A 122 10.49 9.45 4.12
N VAL A 123 10.51 10.13 5.28
CA VAL A 123 9.61 11.26 5.55
C VAL A 123 9.82 12.40 4.55
N LYS A 124 11.07 12.76 4.23
CA LYS A 124 11.36 13.78 3.21
C LYS A 124 10.84 13.35 1.83
N LYS A 125 11.11 12.11 1.43
CA LYS A 125 10.64 11.54 0.16
C LYS A 125 9.11 11.57 0.08
N LEU A 126 8.42 11.11 1.13
CA LEU A 126 6.98 11.16 1.23
C LEU A 126 6.47 12.60 1.12
N PHE A 127 7.02 13.53 1.90
CA PHE A 127 6.60 14.93 1.86
C PHE A 127 6.74 15.53 0.46
N THR A 128 7.87 15.30 -0.22
CA THR A 128 8.09 15.74 -1.60
C THR A 128 7.08 15.12 -2.55
N THR A 129 6.87 13.80 -2.49
CA THR A 129 5.93 13.10 -3.36
C THR A 129 4.49 13.56 -3.13
N PHE A 130 4.04 13.68 -1.87
CA PHE A 130 2.73 14.19 -1.52
C PHE A 130 2.51 15.62 -2.03
N SER A 131 3.48 16.50 -1.82
CA SER A 131 3.36 17.90 -2.24
C SER A 131 3.23 18.04 -3.76
N ILE A 132 4.02 17.29 -4.53
CA ILE A 132 3.95 17.30 -5.99
C ILE A 132 2.61 16.72 -6.47
N SER A 133 2.17 15.61 -5.90
CA SER A 133 0.89 15.01 -6.28
C SER A 133 -0.31 15.87 -5.91
N GLU A 134 -0.25 16.57 -4.78
CA GLU A 134 -1.28 17.54 -4.37
C GLU A 134 -1.37 18.72 -5.33
N ALA A 135 -0.23 19.28 -5.76
CA ALA A 135 -0.21 20.34 -6.76
C ALA A 135 -0.84 19.90 -8.08
N ILE A 136 -0.49 18.68 -8.55
CA ILE A 136 -1.10 18.08 -9.74
C ILE A 136 -2.60 17.91 -9.56
N PHE A 137 -3.05 17.45 -8.39
CA PHE A 137 -4.47 17.30 -8.08
C PHE A 137 -5.22 18.64 -8.16
N ILE A 138 -4.71 19.68 -7.50
CA ILE A 138 -5.34 21.01 -7.46
C ILE A 138 -5.43 21.59 -8.88
N ILE A 139 -4.35 21.53 -9.66
CA ILE A 139 -4.31 22.03 -11.05
C ILE A 139 -5.30 21.25 -11.92
N SER A 140 -5.27 19.91 -11.86
CA SER A 140 -6.14 19.05 -12.67
C SER A 140 -7.61 19.27 -12.32
N LYS A 141 -7.96 19.29 -11.04
CA LYS A 141 -9.33 19.50 -10.57
C LYS A 141 -9.85 20.85 -11.02
N THR A 142 -9.06 21.91 -10.83
CA THR A 142 -9.45 23.26 -11.23
C THR A 142 -9.69 23.34 -12.73
N TYR A 143 -8.79 22.79 -13.54
CA TYR A 143 -8.90 22.78 -14.99
C TYR A 143 -10.12 21.99 -15.49
N ILE A 144 -10.32 20.77 -15.00
CA ILE A 144 -11.45 19.91 -15.39
C ILE A 144 -12.77 20.56 -14.97
N HIS A 145 -12.86 21.05 -13.73
CA HIS A 145 -14.07 21.69 -13.22
C HIS A 145 -14.44 22.93 -14.05
N TYR A 146 -13.46 23.81 -14.30
CA TYR A 146 -13.66 24.99 -15.15
C TYR A 146 -14.14 24.62 -16.56
N SER A 147 -13.51 23.61 -17.18
CA SER A 147 -13.86 23.16 -18.52
C SER A 147 -15.30 22.63 -18.62
N LEU A 148 -15.78 21.94 -17.58
CA LEU A 148 -17.15 21.43 -17.50
C LEU A 148 -18.16 22.56 -17.28
N LEU A 149 -17.84 23.55 -16.44
CA LEU A 149 -18.69 24.72 -16.21
C LEU A 149 -18.89 25.54 -17.50
N VAL A 150 -17.82 25.79 -18.26
CA VAL A 150 -17.92 26.48 -19.57
C VAL A 150 -18.73 25.66 -20.57
N SER A 151 -18.75 24.34 -20.43
CA SER A 151 -19.55 23.42 -21.24
C SER A 151 -21.01 23.29 -20.75
N SER A 152 -21.46 24.17 -19.84
CA SER A 152 -22.83 24.20 -19.29
C SER A 152 -23.26 22.93 -18.54
N VAL A 153 -22.31 22.17 -17.98
CA VAL A 153 -22.60 21.08 -17.03
C VAL A 153 -23.03 21.68 -15.69
N GLU A 154 -24.02 21.07 -15.03
CA GLU A 154 -24.50 21.51 -13.73
C GLU A 154 -23.34 21.58 -12.70
N PRO A 155 -23.22 22.65 -11.89
CA PRO A 155 -22.07 22.84 -11.00
C PRO A 155 -21.79 21.66 -10.05
N TYR A 156 -22.84 21.06 -9.48
CA TYR A 156 -22.70 19.89 -8.60
C TYR A 156 -22.12 18.67 -9.33
N GLN A 157 -22.61 18.38 -10.54
CA GLN A 157 -22.13 17.28 -11.37
C GLN A 157 -20.70 17.52 -11.85
N ALA A 158 -20.42 18.75 -12.29
CA ALA A 158 -19.10 19.19 -12.73
C ALA A 158 -18.06 19.06 -11.62
N TYR A 159 -18.40 19.52 -10.41
CA TYR A 159 -17.53 19.41 -9.23
C TYR A 159 -17.25 17.95 -8.87
N THR A 160 -18.30 17.12 -8.77
CA THR A 160 -18.18 15.70 -8.39
C THR A 160 -17.33 14.93 -9.39
N PHE A 161 -17.54 15.16 -10.68
CA PHE A 161 -16.76 14.53 -11.74
C PHE A 161 -15.30 14.99 -11.72
N ALA A 162 -15.05 16.29 -11.60
CA ALA A 162 -13.70 16.84 -11.52
C ALA A 162 -12.94 16.31 -10.30
N GLU A 163 -13.60 16.21 -9.15
CA GLU A 163 -13.04 15.61 -7.92
C GLU A 163 -12.62 14.16 -8.17
N PHE A 164 -13.52 13.33 -8.68
CA PHE A 164 -13.26 11.90 -8.89
C PHE A 164 -12.13 11.65 -9.89
N VAL A 165 -12.15 12.32 -11.04
CA VAL A 165 -11.09 12.19 -12.06
C VAL A 165 -9.75 12.67 -11.50
N SER A 166 -9.74 13.77 -10.76
CA SER A 166 -8.50 14.29 -10.17
C SER A 166 -7.94 13.38 -9.10
N TRP A 167 -8.80 12.69 -8.33
CA TRP A 167 -8.39 11.63 -7.42
C TRP A 167 -7.69 10.47 -8.14
N LEU A 168 -8.17 10.06 -9.31
CA LEU A 168 -7.49 9.03 -10.12
C LEU A 168 -6.11 9.53 -10.59
N ILE A 169 -6.03 10.77 -11.07
CA ILE A 169 -4.77 11.40 -11.49
C ILE A 169 -3.79 11.49 -10.30
N TYR A 170 -4.28 11.87 -9.13
CA TYR A 170 -3.51 11.92 -7.88
C TYR A 170 -2.93 10.55 -7.53
N LEU A 171 -3.75 9.49 -7.57
CA LEU A 171 -3.30 8.13 -7.28
C LEU A 171 -2.22 7.67 -8.28
N VAL A 172 -2.35 8.00 -9.56
CA VAL A 172 -1.28 7.72 -10.54
C VAL A 172 -0.03 8.52 -10.21
N SER A 173 -0.17 9.82 -9.97
CA SER A 173 0.93 10.75 -9.68
C SER A 173 1.72 10.32 -8.44
N ILE A 174 1.06 9.99 -7.33
CA ILE A 174 1.73 9.59 -6.10
C ILE A 174 2.49 8.27 -6.29
N ASN A 175 1.93 7.31 -7.02
CA ASN A 175 2.61 6.04 -7.32
C ASN A 175 3.83 6.24 -8.21
N VAL A 176 3.75 7.11 -9.22
CA VAL A 176 4.92 7.49 -10.04
C VAL A 176 5.96 8.21 -9.20
N GLY A 177 5.53 9.16 -8.36
CA GLY A 177 6.39 9.93 -7.48
C GLY A 177 7.15 9.06 -6.48
N THR A 178 6.51 8.05 -5.89
CA THR A 178 7.19 7.11 -4.96
C THR A 178 8.29 6.31 -5.65
N LYS A 179 8.13 5.97 -6.94
CA LYS A 179 9.18 5.34 -7.76
C LYS A 179 10.30 6.33 -8.07
N ALA A 180 9.96 7.56 -8.48
CA ALA A 180 10.93 8.59 -8.83
C ALA A 180 11.87 8.94 -7.65
N VAL A 181 11.33 9.03 -6.43
CA VAL A 181 12.12 9.29 -5.22
C VAL A 181 12.74 8.02 -4.62
N LYS A 182 12.56 6.87 -5.27
CA LYS A 182 13.07 5.56 -4.80
C LYS A 182 12.65 5.29 -3.35
N LEU A 183 11.36 5.43 -3.05
CA LEU A 183 10.85 5.27 -1.68
C LEU A 183 11.05 3.85 -1.15
N PHE A 184 10.89 2.85 -2.02
CA PHE A 184 10.96 1.43 -1.69
C PHE A 184 12.25 0.74 -2.15
N GLU A 185 13.14 1.45 -2.86
CA GLU A 185 14.47 0.96 -3.21
C GLU A 185 15.45 1.32 -2.09
N ASN A 186 16.36 0.40 -1.77
CA ASN A 186 17.40 0.60 -0.75
C ASN A 186 18.60 1.35 -1.30
#